data_AF-A0A9D9RN39-F1
#
_entry.id   AF-A0A9D9RN39-F1
#
_cell.length_a   1.000
_cell.length_b   1.000
_cell.length_c   1.000
_cell.angle_alpha   90.00
_cell.angle_beta   90.00
_cell.angle_gamma   90.00
#
_symmetry.space_group_name_H-M   'P 1'
#
loop_
_entity.id
_entity.type
_entity.pdbx_description
1 polymer ?
#
loop_
_entity_poly.entity_id
_entity_poly.type
_entity_poly.pdbx_seq_one_letter_code
_entity_poly.pdbx_strand_id
1 'polypeptide(L)'
;MTARNFDIVYSEDYDLLVDHVFERMERRLEFQPDQRAFLIVPEPMKADMERHFITRTHVGGIMLTEILSFRRLATRLFSESGIPMPDPVSNAGKAILAQKILLDQEIPFKTFKRMAGQPRYAAELVRILGDFQRYEISSDELF
;
A
#
# COMPACT_ATOMS: atom_id res chain seq x y z
N MET A 1 23.32 -2.55 -21.14
CA MET A 1 22.37 -1.73 -20.36
C MET A 1 21.03 -1.79 -21.06
N THR A 2 20.14 -2.68 -20.62
CA THR A 2 18.83 -2.88 -21.26
C THR A 2 17.93 -1.71 -20.87
N ALA A 3 17.46 -0.93 -21.85
CA ALA A 3 16.54 0.17 -21.60
C ALA A 3 15.30 -0.37 -20.87
N ARG A 4 14.95 0.24 -19.72
CA ARG A 4 13.66 -0.01 -19.08
C ARG A 4 12.61 0.71 -19.95
N ASN A 5 11.89 -0.05 -20.76
CA ASN A 5 10.74 0.46 -21.48
C ASN A 5 9.63 0.76 -20.47
N PHE A 6 9.28 2.03 -20.31
CA PHE A 6 8.12 2.46 -19.56
C PHE A 6 7.03 2.81 -20.56
N ASP A 7 5.90 2.10 -20.49
CA ASP A 7 4.73 2.37 -21.30
C ASP A 7 3.65 2.98 -20.42
N ILE A 8 3.11 4.12 -20.83
CA ILE A 8 1.98 4.77 -20.18
C ILE A 8 0.75 4.46 -21.03
N VAL A 9 -0.23 3.80 -20.43
CA VAL A 9 -1.52 3.47 -21.06
C VAL A 9 -2.61 4.23 -20.33
N TYR A 10 -3.54 4.82 -21.07
CA TYR A 10 -4.65 5.60 -20.55
C TYR A 10 -5.91 5.36 -21.36
N SER A 11 -7.07 5.39 -20.70
CA SER A 11 -8.40 5.31 -21.28
C SER A 11 -9.39 6.03 -20.37
N GLU A 12 -10.42 6.66 -20.94
CA GLU A 12 -11.57 7.16 -20.18
C GLU A 12 -12.53 6.03 -19.78
N ASP A 13 -12.49 4.92 -20.52
CA ASP A 13 -13.18 3.68 -20.21
C ASP A 13 -12.28 2.77 -19.38
N TYR A 14 -12.66 2.57 -18.11
CA TYR A 14 -11.91 1.75 -17.15
C TYR A 14 -11.90 0.27 -17.56
N ASP A 15 -13.02 -0.26 -18.05
CA ASP A 15 -13.11 -1.68 -18.40
C ASP A 15 -12.21 -1.99 -19.61
N LEU A 16 -12.18 -1.08 -20.59
CA LEU A 16 -11.26 -1.18 -21.73
C LEU A 16 -9.78 -1.14 -21.30
N LEU A 17 -9.44 -0.33 -20.30
CA LEU A 17 -8.08 -0.28 -19.75
C LEU A 17 -7.71 -1.61 -19.07
N VAL A 18 -8.62 -2.17 -18.28
CA VAL A 18 -8.41 -3.43 -17.58
C VAL A 18 -8.25 -4.59 -18.57
N ASP A 19 -9.13 -4.69 -19.56
CA ASP A 19 -9.05 -5.69 -20.63
C ASP A 19 -7.70 -5.59 -21.37
N HIS A 20 -7.28 -4.38 -21.73
CA HIS A 20 -5.99 -4.15 -22.40
C HIS A 20 -4.80 -4.63 -21.55
N VAL A 21 -4.82 -4.34 -20.24
CA VAL A 21 -3.78 -4.79 -19.31
C VAL A 21 -3.77 -6.31 -19.20
N PHE A 22 -4.93 -6.94 -19.08
CA PHE A 22 -5.05 -8.40 -18.98
C PHE A 22 -4.53 -9.11 -20.23
N GLU A 23 -4.94 -8.69 -21.43
CA GLU A 23 -4.41 -9.24 -22.68
C GLU A 23 -2.88 -9.11 -22.76
N ARG A 24 -2.34 -7.99 -22.26
CA ARG A 24 -0.89 -7.76 -22.24
C ARG A 24 -0.17 -8.71 -21.28
N MET A 25 -0.79 -9.04 -20.16
CA MET A 25 -0.26 -10.03 -19.22
C MET A 25 -0.30 -11.44 -19.82
N GLU A 26 -1.42 -11.83 -20.44
CA GLU A 26 -1.57 -13.14 -21.11
C GLU A 26 -0.54 -13.33 -22.22
N ARG A 27 -0.42 -12.36 -23.14
CA ARG A 27 0.60 -12.38 -24.19
C ARG A 27 2.00 -12.60 -23.61
N ARG A 28 2.31 -11.96 -22.48
CA ARG A 28 3.63 -12.08 -21.86
C ARG A 28 3.88 -13.50 -21.31
N LEU A 29 2.87 -14.18 -20.78
CA LEU A 29 2.98 -15.57 -20.35
C LEU A 29 3.19 -16.52 -21.53
N GLU A 30 2.57 -16.27 -22.68
CA GLU A 30 2.78 -17.09 -23.89
C GLU A 30 4.22 -17.02 -24.39
N PHE A 31 4.82 -15.82 -24.41
CA PHE A 31 6.19 -15.62 -24.89
C PHE A 31 7.27 -15.96 -23.85
N GLN A 32 6.95 -15.84 -22.55
CA GLN A 32 7.91 -16.01 -21.45
C GLN A 32 7.25 -16.79 -20.29
N PRO A 33 6.97 -18.08 -20.48
CA PRO A 33 6.19 -18.87 -19.54
C PRO A 33 6.87 -19.11 -18.20
N ASP A 34 8.16 -18.80 -18.04
CA ASP A 34 8.90 -18.94 -16.78
C ASP A 34 9.06 -17.61 -16.02
N GLN A 35 8.61 -16.48 -16.58
CA GLN A 35 8.71 -15.18 -15.93
C GLN A 35 7.44 -14.83 -15.15
N ARG A 36 7.63 -14.34 -13.92
CA ARG A 36 6.52 -13.80 -13.13
C ARG A 36 6.08 -12.43 -13.65
N ALA A 37 4.77 -12.25 -13.77
CA ALA A 37 4.14 -10.96 -14.02
C ALA A 37 3.36 -10.51 -12.78
N PHE A 38 3.54 -9.24 -12.39
CA PHE A 38 2.84 -8.64 -11.26
C PHE A 38 1.91 -7.55 -11.75
N LEU A 39 0.63 -7.62 -11.38
CA LEU A 39 -0.30 -6.51 -11.51
C LEU A 39 -0.50 -5.88 -10.14
N ILE A 40 -0.06 -4.64 -9.99
CA ILE A 40 -0.21 -3.89 -8.74
C ILE A 40 -1.49 -3.07 -8.80
N VAL A 41 -2.39 -3.32 -7.85
CA VAL A 41 -3.68 -2.63 -7.73
C VAL A 41 -3.87 -2.02 -6.35
N PRO A 42 -4.77 -1.02 -6.22
CA PRO A 42 -5.21 -0.56 -4.90
C PRO A 42 -5.72 -1.73 -4.04
N GLU A 43 -5.37 -1.73 -2.75
CA GLU A 43 -5.76 -2.81 -1.82
C GLU A 43 -7.27 -3.14 -1.85
N PRO A 44 -8.21 -2.18 -1.89
CA PRO A 44 -9.64 -2.49 -1.93
C PRO A 44 -10.08 -3.24 -3.19
N MET A 45 -9.34 -3.08 -4.29
CA MET A 45 -9.71 -3.61 -5.62
C MET A 45 -9.12 -4.99 -5.89
N LYS A 46 -8.20 -5.48 -5.04
CA LYS A 46 -7.47 -6.73 -5.29
C LYS A 46 -8.37 -7.91 -5.59
N ALA A 47 -9.34 -8.18 -4.71
CA ALA A 47 -10.18 -9.37 -4.81
C ALA A 47 -11.06 -9.33 -6.07
N ASP A 48 -11.58 -8.16 -6.42
CA ASP A 48 -12.42 -7.98 -7.60
C ASP A 48 -11.59 -8.11 -8.89
N MET A 49 -10.38 -7.55 -8.91
CA MET A 49 -9.46 -7.68 -10.03
C MET A 49 -9.02 -9.15 -10.23
N GLU A 50 -8.73 -9.87 -9.14
CA GLU A 50 -8.41 -11.31 -9.19
C GLU A 50 -9.55 -12.13 -9.78
N ARG A 51 -10.78 -11.88 -9.33
CA ARG A 51 -11.97 -12.54 -9.88
C ARG A 51 -12.13 -12.23 -11.35
N HIS A 52 -12.03 -10.95 -11.72
CA HIS A 52 -12.20 -10.51 -13.09
C HIS A 52 -11.18 -11.18 -14.01
N PHE A 53 -9.90 -11.22 -13.61
CA PHE A 53 -8.84 -11.90 -14.32
C PHE A 53 -9.17 -13.39 -14.52
N ILE A 54 -9.47 -14.12 -13.44
CA ILE A 54 -9.79 -15.55 -13.50
C ILE A 54 -11.00 -15.83 -14.39
N THR A 55 -12.05 -15.01 -14.32
CA THR A 55 -13.25 -15.20 -15.15
C THR A 55 -13.02 -14.88 -16.62
N ARG A 56 -12.08 -14.00 -16.93
CA ARG A 56 -11.81 -13.53 -18.29
C ARG A 56 -10.80 -14.41 -19.01
N THR A 57 -9.77 -14.87 -18.30
CA THR A 57 -8.69 -15.68 -18.88
C THR A 57 -9.10 -17.16 -18.96
N HIS A 58 -8.94 -17.78 -20.13
CA HIS A 58 -9.19 -19.24 -20.31
C HIS A 58 -8.04 -20.13 -19.82
N VAL A 59 -6.98 -19.53 -19.26
CA VAL A 59 -5.77 -20.23 -18.84
C VAL A 59 -6.02 -20.93 -17.52
N GLY A 60 -5.99 -22.27 -17.52
CA GLY A 60 -6.27 -23.14 -16.36
C GLY A 60 -5.24 -23.09 -15.21
N GLY A 61 -4.50 -21.99 -15.05
CA GLY A 61 -3.54 -21.83 -13.97
C GLY A 61 -2.88 -20.46 -13.96
N ILE A 62 -3.08 -19.72 -12.88
CA ILE A 62 -2.55 -18.37 -12.60
C ILE A 62 -1.11 -18.44 -12.06
N MET A 63 -0.34 -19.51 -12.33
CA MET A 63 0.80 -19.83 -11.46
C MET A 63 1.93 -18.79 -11.47
N LEU A 64 2.05 -17.99 -12.54
CA LEU A 64 3.11 -16.98 -12.69
C LEU A 64 2.60 -15.55 -12.89
N THR A 65 1.28 -15.33 -12.88
CA THR A 65 0.69 -13.99 -12.86
C THR A 65 0.08 -13.74 -11.51
N GLU A 66 0.46 -12.66 -10.84
CA GLU A 66 -0.04 -12.35 -9.51
C GLU A 66 -0.62 -10.94 -9.46
N ILE A 67 -1.84 -10.83 -8.94
CA ILE A 67 -2.50 -9.56 -8.67
C ILE A 67 -2.29 -9.22 -7.20
N LEU A 68 -1.53 -8.17 -6.93
CA LEU A 68 -1.08 -7.82 -5.59
C LEU A 68 -1.39 -6.36 -5.28
N SER A 69 -1.57 -6.05 -4.01
CA SER A 69 -1.46 -4.68 -3.53
C SER A 69 -0.01 -4.35 -3.19
N PHE A 70 0.31 -3.06 -3.08
CA PHE A 70 1.62 -2.62 -2.56
C PHE A 70 1.94 -3.24 -1.18
N ARG A 71 0.95 -3.34 -0.30
CA ARG A 71 1.12 -3.95 1.03
C ARG A 71 1.49 -5.42 0.91
N ARG A 72 0.80 -6.18 0.05
CA ARG A 72 1.08 -7.61 -0.15
C ARG A 72 2.45 -7.83 -0.78
N LEU A 73 2.82 -7.00 -1.76
CA LEU A 73 4.14 -7.03 -2.36
C LEU A 73 5.23 -6.75 -1.30
N ALA A 74 5.06 -5.73 -0.47
CA ALA A 74 6.01 -5.39 0.59
C ALA A 74 6.17 -6.54 1.59
N THR A 75 5.06 -7.10 2.11
CA THR A 75 5.12 -8.25 3.03
C THR A 75 5.88 -9.42 2.43
N ARG A 76 5.63 -9.73 1.15
CA ARG A 76 6.35 -10.79 0.44
C ARG A 76 7.85 -10.50 0.37
N LEU A 77 8.24 -9.31 -0.10
CA LEU A 77 9.65 -8.91 -0.22
C LEU A 77 10.39 -8.98 1.11
N PHE A 78 9.78 -8.49 2.20
CA PHE A 78 10.38 -8.59 3.55
C PHE A 78 10.53 -10.04 3.99
N SER A 79 9.50 -10.86 3.79
CA SER A 79 9.54 -12.29 4.15
C SER A 79 10.61 -13.07 3.38
N GLU A 80 10.74 -12.84 2.06
CA GLU A 80 11.74 -13.49 1.21
C GLU A 80 13.16 -13.01 1.52
N SER A 81 13.30 -11.76 1.97
CA SER A 81 14.60 -11.19 2.37
C SER A 81 15.03 -11.60 3.78
N GLY A 82 14.18 -12.33 4.52
CA GLY A 82 14.40 -12.64 5.94
C GLY A 82 14.38 -11.41 6.85
N ILE A 83 13.87 -10.28 6.37
CA ILE A 83 13.76 -9.05 7.16
C ILE A 83 12.50 -9.18 8.03
N PRO A 84 12.65 -9.14 9.37
CA PRO A 84 11.50 -9.22 10.25
C PRO A 84 10.58 -8.02 10.03
N MET A 85 9.32 -8.28 9.73
CA MET A 85 8.29 -7.25 9.66
C MET A 85 7.61 -7.17 11.03
N PRO A 86 7.79 -6.10 11.82
CA PRO A 86 7.16 -5.98 13.12
C PRO A 86 5.65 -5.91 12.97
N ASP A 87 4.94 -6.43 13.97
CA ASP A 87 3.47 -6.37 13.98
C ASP A 87 3.00 -4.91 13.94
N PRO A 88 2.14 -4.55 12.98
CA PRO A 88 1.69 -3.17 12.86
C PRO A 88 0.81 -2.82 14.06
N VAL A 89 1.16 -1.73 14.74
CA VAL A 89 0.28 -1.16 15.78
C VAL A 89 -1.01 -0.68 15.12
N SER A 90 -2.16 -1.15 15.64
CA SER A 90 -3.47 -0.74 15.15
C SER A 90 -3.68 0.76 15.29
N ASN A 91 -4.56 1.36 14.48
CA ASN A 91 -4.89 2.79 14.58
C ASN A 91 -5.41 3.17 15.98
N ALA A 92 -6.17 2.28 16.63
CA ALA A 92 -6.60 2.46 18.01
C ALA A 92 -5.43 2.42 18.99
N GLY A 93 -4.49 1.47 18.83
CA GLY A 93 -3.29 1.39 19.65
C GLY A 93 -2.40 2.63 19.51
N LYS A 94 -2.21 3.11 18.27
CA LYS A 94 -1.51 4.38 18.00
C LYS A 94 -2.19 5.56 18.68
N ALA A 95 -3.51 5.64 18.65
CA ALA A 95 -4.26 6.70 19.32
C ALA A 95 -4.10 6.64 20.85
N ILE A 96 -4.11 5.46 21.45
CA ILE A 96 -3.85 5.28 22.89
C ILE A 96 -2.42 5.72 23.25
N LEU A 97 -1.42 5.36 22.44
CA LEU A 97 -0.04 5.80 22.65
C LEU A 97 0.09 7.32 22.54
N ALA A 98 -0.49 7.92 21.50
CA ALA A 98 -0.51 9.36 21.32
C ALA A 98 -1.21 10.07 22.49
N GLN A 99 -2.33 9.54 22.96
CA GLN A 99 -3.05 10.04 24.13
C GLN A 99 -2.19 10.00 25.40
N LYS A 100 -1.45 8.91 25.62
CA LYS A 100 -0.53 8.79 26.76
C LYS A 100 0.59 9.81 26.70
N ILE A 101 1.20 10.01 25.53
CA ILE A 101 2.26 11.01 25.31
C ILE A 101 1.72 12.43 25.57
N LEU A 102 0.53 12.76 25.05
CA LEU A 102 -0.09 14.08 25.22
C LEU A 102 -0.44 14.41 26.68
N LEU A 103 -0.68 13.39 27.52
CA LEU A 103 -0.96 13.54 28.95
C LEU A 103 0.31 13.52 29.82
N ASP A 104 1.46 13.20 29.24
CA ASP A 104 2.73 13.19 29.95
C ASP A 104 3.13 14.60 30.38
N GLN A 105 3.28 14.80 31.69
CA GLN A 105 3.58 16.10 32.28
C GLN A 105 5.04 16.50 32.07
N GLU A 106 5.93 15.53 31.83
CA GLU A 106 7.36 15.75 31.56
C GLU A 106 7.59 16.29 30.14
N ILE A 107 6.62 16.15 29.24
CA ILE A 107 6.70 16.66 27.86
C ILE A 107 6.05 18.05 27.80
N PRO A 108 6.83 19.13 27.56
CA PRO A 108 6.32 20.50 27.67
C PRO A 108 5.55 20.94 26.42
N PHE A 109 4.37 20.37 26.20
CA PHE A 109 3.47 20.81 25.14
C PHE A 109 2.94 22.23 25.40
N LYS A 110 3.36 23.21 24.58
CA LYS A 110 2.93 24.62 24.70
C LYS A 110 1.42 24.81 24.48
N THR A 111 0.86 24.14 23.47
CA THR A 111 -0.54 24.35 23.04
C THR A 111 -1.39 23.08 23.15
N PHE A 112 -0.77 21.91 22.92
CA PHE A 112 -1.48 20.63 22.77
C PHE A 112 -2.09 20.10 24.08
N LYS A 113 -1.59 20.54 25.24
CA LYS A 113 -2.01 20.04 26.57
C LYS A 113 -3.49 20.27 26.89
N ARG A 114 -4.10 21.36 26.39
CA ARG A 114 -5.54 21.63 26.57
C ARG A 114 -6.42 20.70 25.72
N MET A 115 -5.91 20.25 24.59
CA MET A 115 -6.60 19.35 23.66
C MET A 115 -6.36 17.88 23.98
N ALA A 116 -5.29 17.57 24.76
CA ALA A 116 -4.97 16.24 25.23
C ALA A 116 -6.15 15.55 25.95
N GLY A 117 -7.03 16.27 26.64
CA GLY A 117 -8.21 15.68 27.29
C GLY A 117 -9.31 15.20 26.33
N GLN A 118 -9.21 15.50 25.03
CA GLN A 118 -10.23 15.15 24.04
C GLN A 118 -9.87 13.84 23.32
N PRO A 119 -10.64 12.75 23.48
CA PRO A 119 -10.31 11.44 22.90
C PRO A 119 -10.13 11.44 21.37
N ARG A 120 -10.84 12.34 20.68
CA ARG A 120 -10.78 12.46 19.22
C ARG A 120 -9.47 13.10 18.72
N TYR A 121 -8.83 13.90 19.57
CA TYR A 121 -7.62 14.64 19.23
C TYR A 121 -6.42 13.72 19.00
N ALA A 122 -6.23 12.71 19.86
CA ALA A 122 -5.15 11.75 19.69
C ALA A 122 -5.26 10.94 18.39
N ALA A 123 -6.48 10.54 18.01
CA ALA A 123 -6.71 9.87 16.73
C ALA A 123 -6.42 10.79 15.54
N GLU A 124 -6.75 12.07 15.65
CA GLU A 124 -6.43 13.07 14.63
C GLU A 124 -4.93 13.30 14.49
N LEU A 125 -4.20 13.43 15.60
CA LEU A 125 -2.75 13.54 15.61
C LEU A 125 -2.10 12.34 14.93
N VAL A 126 -2.57 11.12 15.21
CA VAL A 126 -2.08 9.90 14.53
C VAL A 126 -2.32 9.94 13.03
N ARG A 127 -3.44 10.51 12.55
CA ARG A 127 -3.67 10.69 11.11
C ARG A 127 -2.64 11.63 10.50
N ILE A 128 -2.40 12.78 11.13
CA ILE A 128 -1.43 13.78 10.67
C ILE A 128 -0.01 13.20 10.65
N LEU A 129 0.42 12.51 11.72
CA LEU A 129 1.71 11.82 11.76
C LEU A 129 1.81 10.75 10.67
N GLY A 130 0.70 10.07 10.35
CA GLY A 130 0.62 9.16 9.22
C GLY A 130 0.79 9.85 7.86
N ASP A 131 0.31 11.09 7.72
CA ASP A 131 0.54 11.90 6.52
C ASP A 131 1.99 12.34 6.41
N PHE A 132 2.61 12.78 7.50
CA PHE A 132 4.04 13.09 7.52
C PHE A 132 4.87 11.90 7.06
N GLN A 133 4.59 10.70 7.58
CA GLN A 133 5.26 9.49 7.12
C GLN A 133 5.00 9.18 5.64
N ARG A 134 3.78 9.36 5.14
CA ARG A 134 3.41 9.11 3.74
C ARG A 134 4.09 10.07 2.76
N TYR A 135 4.25 11.32 3.16
CA TYR A 135 4.86 12.37 2.35
C TYR A 135 6.35 12.57 2.67
N GLU A 136 6.94 11.66 3.45
CA GLU A 136 8.35 11.70 3.85
C GLU A 136 8.77 13.02 4.55
N ILE A 137 7.81 13.66 5.23
CA ILE A 137 8.06 14.88 6.00
C ILE A 137 8.70 14.49 7.33
N SER A 138 9.95 14.91 7.50
CA SER A 138 10.76 14.67 8.69
C SER A 138 10.53 15.75 9.74
N SER A 139 10.93 15.47 10.99
CA SER A 139 10.86 16.46 12.07
C SER A 139 11.71 17.70 11.80
N ASP A 140 12.82 17.54 11.06
CA ASP A 140 13.77 18.62 10.80
C ASP A 140 13.20 19.68 9.85
N GLU A 141 12.16 19.35 9.08
CA GLU A 141 11.47 20.24 8.14
C GLU A 141 10.35 21.06 8.81
N LEU A 142 10.01 20.78 10.07
CA LEU A 142 8.91 21.41 10.79
C LEU A 142 9.34 22.65 11.62
N PHE A 143 10.59 23.11 11.46
CA PHE A 143 11.20 24.18 12.26
C PHE A 143 11.67 25.38 11.41
#